data_AF-K0JXF8-F1
#
_entry.id   AF-K0JXF8-F1
#
_cell.length_a   1.000
_cell.length_b   1.000
_cell.length_c   1.000
_cell.angle_alpha   90.00
_cell.angle_beta   90.00
_cell.angle_gamma   90.00
#
_symmetry.space_group_name_H-M   'P 1'
#
loop_
_entity.id
_entity.type
_entity.pdbx_description
1 polymer ?
#
loop_
_entity_poly.entity_id
_entity_poly.type
_entity_poly.pdbx_seq_one_letter_code
_entity_poly.pdbx_strand_id
1 'polypeptide(L)'
;MSWDLLAASASEASARPRRLDRRFTYLVEGGPVDLFAVWELPDGSRSRRQFVARCPEFSAVPPPASTGEGQLWAVPLPGARLRELHDPAFPGWAGALGPALDRALQAMSDRARPAHPPRHSEPLRPGALASGRSALCARRPLWLRAGGRFRVNGGDVVTAGRDAVLLAVGDWIRAEDDCVLNFRTTEDVLRAGGLTDVIGGHLTRLAGAAVDEAGADDERLLAALAERRRAHRSAIAATARRALGELGLGPRTGPVDQSGGEPRDVLRAVTGWRR
;
A
#
# COMPACT_ATOMS: atom_id res chain seq x y z
N MET A 1 7.44 -28.09 9.83
CA MET A 1 6.42 -28.48 8.83
C MET A 1 6.72 -27.73 7.53
N SER A 2 6.74 -28.39 6.36
CA SER A 2 7.20 -27.79 5.10
C SER A 2 6.07 -27.12 4.31
N TRP A 3 6.43 -26.22 3.38
CA TRP A 3 5.52 -25.58 2.43
C TRP A 3 4.69 -26.59 1.61
N ASP A 4 5.28 -27.74 1.29
CA ASP A 4 4.63 -28.79 0.51
C ASP A 4 3.36 -29.33 1.18
N LEU A 5 3.33 -29.37 2.52
CA LEU A 5 2.16 -29.81 3.26
C LEU A 5 1.02 -28.79 3.19
N LEU A 6 1.33 -27.49 3.17
CA LEU A 6 0.33 -26.45 2.92
C LEU A 6 -0.20 -26.56 1.49
N ALA A 7 0.69 -26.69 0.51
CA ALA A 7 0.32 -26.79 -0.90
C ALA A 7 -0.55 -28.02 -1.20
N ALA A 8 -0.26 -29.16 -0.55
CA ALA A 8 -1.03 -30.39 -0.68
C ALA A 8 -2.45 -30.29 -0.11
N SER A 9 -2.66 -29.41 0.88
CA SER A 9 -3.96 -29.16 1.51
C SER A 9 -4.78 -28.05 0.84
N ALA A 10 -4.21 -27.39 -0.16
CA ALA A 10 -4.80 -26.27 -0.85
C ALA A 10 -5.44 -26.71 -2.18
N SER A 11 -6.30 -25.86 -2.73
CA SER A 11 -6.93 -26.09 -4.03
C SER A 11 -5.91 -26.16 -5.18
N GLU A 12 -6.41 -26.51 -6.36
CA GLU A 12 -5.61 -26.49 -7.58
C GLU A 12 -5.11 -25.06 -7.89
N ALA A 13 -3.82 -24.97 -8.24
CA ALA A 13 -3.16 -23.71 -8.53
C ALA A 13 -3.78 -23.02 -9.75
N SER A 14 -4.14 -21.75 -9.60
CA SER A 14 -4.76 -20.94 -10.65
C SER A 14 -3.92 -19.72 -10.99
N ALA A 15 -3.67 -19.48 -12.28
CA ALA A 15 -3.04 -18.25 -12.78
C ALA A 15 -4.06 -17.11 -13.02
N ARG A 16 -5.34 -17.32 -12.71
CA ARG A 16 -6.38 -16.31 -12.93
C ARG A 16 -6.42 -15.31 -11.77
N PRO A 17 -6.73 -14.03 -12.05
CA PRO A 17 -7.05 -13.07 -11.00
C PRO A 17 -8.13 -13.60 -10.06
N ARG A 18 -7.92 -13.45 -8.76
CA ARG A 18 -8.88 -13.87 -7.73
C ARG A 18 -9.28 -12.68 -6.89
N ARG A 19 -10.57 -12.56 -6.64
CA ARG A 19 -11.06 -11.72 -5.55
C ARG A 19 -10.77 -12.45 -4.25
N LEU A 20 -10.12 -11.78 -3.30
CA LEU A 20 -9.87 -12.32 -1.97
C LEU A 20 -11.18 -12.29 -1.19
N ASP A 21 -11.86 -13.44 -1.13
CA ASP A 21 -13.06 -13.61 -0.33
C ASP A 21 -12.73 -13.93 1.12
N ARG A 22 -13.63 -13.63 2.06
CA ARG A 22 -13.41 -13.84 3.50
C ARG A 22 -13.20 -15.30 3.91
N ARG A 23 -13.34 -16.26 3.00
CA ARG A 23 -13.35 -17.69 3.33
C ARG A 23 -11.98 -18.33 3.17
N PHE A 24 -11.17 -17.83 2.24
CA PHE A 24 -9.92 -18.51 1.87
C PHE A 24 -8.70 -17.62 2.07
N THR A 25 -7.66 -18.20 2.66
CA THR A 25 -6.30 -17.65 2.56
C THR A 25 -5.68 -18.14 1.26
N TYR A 26 -5.00 -17.27 0.52
CA TYR A 26 -4.43 -17.63 -0.77
C TYR A 26 -2.91 -17.80 -0.68
N LEU A 27 -2.40 -18.96 -1.09
CA LEU A 27 -0.97 -19.24 -1.19
C LEU A 27 -0.44 -18.82 -2.56
N VAL A 28 0.72 -18.15 -2.56
CA VAL A 28 1.40 -17.64 -3.76
C VAL A 28 2.54 -18.58 -4.16
N GLU A 29 2.51 -19.10 -5.38
CA GLU A 29 3.50 -20.06 -5.92
C GLU A 29 4.03 -19.64 -7.29
N GLY A 30 5.25 -20.04 -7.64
CA GLY A 30 5.80 -19.90 -9.00
C GLY A 30 6.19 -18.47 -9.40
N GLY A 31 5.94 -17.48 -8.54
CA GLY A 31 6.29 -16.09 -8.77
C GLY A 31 5.48 -15.11 -7.90
N PRO A 32 5.72 -13.80 -8.06
CA PRO A 32 5.03 -12.76 -7.32
C PRO A 32 3.57 -12.54 -7.77
N VAL A 33 2.75 -12.02 -6.86
CA VAL A 33 1.36 -11.64 -7.09
C VAL A 33 1.17 -10.18 -6.73
N ASP A 34 0.51 -9.42 -7.60
CA ASP A 34 0.13 -8.05 -7.33
C ASP A 34 -1.25 -8.00 -6.67
N LEU A 35 -1.34 -7.26 -5.57
CA LEU A 35 -2.58 -6.98 -4.88
C LEU A 35 -3.15 -5.64 -5.35
N PHE A 36 -4.44 -5.65 -5.71
CA PHE A 36 -5.18 -4.47 -6.13
C PHE A 36 -6.43 -4.28 -5.30
N ALA A 37 -6.68 -3.06 -4.83
CA ALA A 37 -7.95 -2.68 -4.24
C ALA A 37 -8.89 -2.12 -5.31
N VAL A 38 -10.18 -2.47 -5.18
CA VAL A 38 -11.28 -2.00 -6.02
C VAL A 38 -12.47 -1.68 -5.12
N TRP A 39 -13.10 -0.53 -5.28
CA TRP A 39 -14.25 -0.10 -4.49
C TRP A 39 -15.51 -0.06 -5.32
N GLU A 40 -16.63 -0.25 -4.65
CA GLU A 40 -17.91 0.26 -5.11
C GLU A 40 -18.02 1.73 -4.71
N LEU A 41 -18.39 2.60 -5.64
CA LEU A 41 -18.62 4.02 -5.42
C LEU A 41 -20.09 4.22 -5.01
N PRO A 42 -20.46 5.39 -4.41
CA PRO A 42 -21.83 5.64 -3.97
C PRO A 42 -22.91 5.54 -5.07
N ASP A 43 -22.52 5.62 -6.34
CA ASP A 43 -23.38 5.46 -7.51
C ASP A 43 -23.48 4.00 -8.01
N GLY A 44 -22.88 3.04 -7.28
CA GLY A 44 -22.81 1.62 -7.62
C GLY A 44 -21.74 1.27 -8.67
N SER A 45 -21.02 2.25 -9.21
CA SER A 45 -19.94 1.99 -10.15
C SER A 45 -18.67 1.50 -9.44
N ARG A 46 -17.71 0.93 -10.18
CA ARG A 46 -16.44 0.48 -9.60
C ARG A 46 -15.33 1.49 -9.82
N SER A 47 -14.52 1.70 -8.79
CA SER A 47 -13.29 2.46 -8.91
C SER A 47 -12.28 1.78 -9.85
N ARG A 48 -11.23 2.53 -10.19
CA ARG A 48 -10.04 1.96 -10.83
C ARG A 48 -9.35 0.99 -9.87
N ARG A 49 -8.66 0.00 -10.44
CA ARG A 49 -7.80 -0.91 -9.67
C ARG A 49 -6.59 -0.13 -9.15
N GLN A 50 -6.47 -0.03 -7.84
CA GLN A 50 -5.34 0.63 -7.19
C GLN A 50 -4.36 -0.40 -6.67
N PHE A 51 -3.09 -0.24 -7.02
CA PHE A 51 -2.04 -1.16 -6.58
C PHE A 51 -1.77 -1.00 -5.08
N VAL A 52 -1.85 -2.12 -4.34
CA VAL A 52 -1.70 -2.17 -2.88
C VAL A 52 -0.36 -2.72 -2.47
N ALA A 53 0.10 -3.81 -3.07
CA ALA A 53 1.39 -4.43 -2.72
C ALA A 53 1.75 -5.48 -3.76
N ARG A 54 3.04 -5.84 -3.81
CA ARG A 54 3.52 -7.01 -4.52
C ARG A 54 3.93 -8.07 -3.51
N CYS A 55 3.14 -9.13 -3.40
CA CYS A 55 3.47 -10.26 -2.54
C CYS A 55 4.48 -11.17 -3.25
N PRO A 56 5.63 -11.48 -2.61
CA PRO A 56 6.61 -12.39 -3.20
C PRO A 56 6.10 -13.84 -3.21
N GLU A 57 6.84 -14.71 -3.90
CA GLU A 57 6.60 -16.16 -3.84
C GLU A 57 6.65 -16.69 -2.39
N PHE A 58 5.86 -17.73 -2.15
CA PHE A 58 5.65 -18.35 -0.83
C PHE A 58 5.01 -17.41 0.19
N SER A 59 4.26 -16.43 -0.28
CA SER A 59 3.39 -15.62 0.57
C SER A 59 2.06 -16.32 0.82
N ALA A 60 1.48 -16.09 1.98
CA ALA A 60 0.09 -16.38 2.25
C ALA A 60 -0.64 -15.04 2.39
N VAL A 61 -1.69 -14.84 1.58
CA VAL A 61 -2.48 -13.61 1.58
C VAL A 61 -3.83 -13.93 2.19
N PRO A 62 -4.06 -13.58 3.47
CA PRO A 62 -5.37 -13.74 4.07
C PRO A 62 -6.33 -12.73 3.46
N PRO A 63 -7.62 -13.04 3.50
CA PRO A 63 -8.60 -12.05 3.16
C PRO A 63 -8.73 -11.03 4.29
N PRO A 64 -9.04 -9.76 3.98
CA PRO A 64 -9.35 -8.78 5.00
C PRO A 64 -10.64 -9.17 5.74
N ALA A 65 -10.70 -8.91 7.05
CA ALA A 65 -11.85 -9.27 7.89
C ALA A 65 -13.14 -8.55 7.44
N SER A 66 -13.00 -7.30 7.00
CA SER A 66 -13.99 -6.54 6.23
C SER A 66 -13.28 -5.42 5.48
N THR A 67 -13.78 -5.05 4.31
CA THR A 67 -13.22 -3.93 3.51
C THR A 67 -14.23 -2.81 3.33
N GLY A 68 -15.35 -2.84 4.07
CA GLY A 68 -16.52 -2.02 3.75
C GLY A 68 -16.97 -2.29 2.31
N GLU A 69 -17.07 -1.23 1.50
CA GLU A 69 -17.37 -1.24 0.06
C GLU A 69 -16.18 -1.64 -0.83
N GLY A 70 -14.99 -1.81 -0.25
CA GLY A 70 -13.78 -2.25 -0.94
C GLY A 70 -13.69 -3.76 -1.17
N GLN A 71 -12.92 -4.17 -2.17
CA GLN A 71 -12.58 -5.56 -2.47
C GLN A 71 -11.10 -5.64 -2.85
N LEU A 72 -10.37 -6.58 -2.24
CA LEU A 72 -8.98 -6.85 -2.58
C LEU A 72 -8.92 -7.97 -3.63
N TRP A 73 -8.10 -7.77 -4.65
CA TRP A 73 -7.87 -8.68 -5.75
C TRP A 73 -6.41 -9.09 -5.80
N ALA A 74 -6.15 -10.39 -5.89
CA ALA A 74 -4.84 -10.94 -6.17
C ALA A 74 -4.72 -11.25 -7.66
N VAL A 75 -3.71 -10.66 -8.31
CA VAL A 75 -3.43 -10.81 -9.74
C VAL A 75 -2.06 -11.48 -9.89
N PRO A 76 -2.02 -12.77 -10.28
CA PRO A 76 -0.77 -13.46 -10.55
C PRO A 76 -0.02 -12.81 -11.71
N LEU A 77 1.27 -12.57 -11.53
CA LEU A 77 2.17 -12.18 -12.62
C LEU A 77 2.54 -13.43 -13.46
N PRO A 78 3.12 -13.27 -14.67
CA PRO A 78 3.50 -14.41 -15.50
C PRO A 78 4.36 -15.41 -14.73
N GLY A 79 3.94 -16.69 -14.71
CA GLY A 79 4.57 -17.77 -13.95
C GLY A 79 4.00 -18.00 -12.55
N ALA A 80 3.37 -16.98 -11.94
CA ALA A 80 2.78 -17.07 -10.63
C ALA A 80 1.40 -17.74 -10.64
N ARG A 81 1.05 -18.35 -9.51
CA ARG A 81 -0.23 -19.04 -9.28
C ARG A 81 -0.71 -18.81 -7.86
N LEU A 82 -2.04 -18.94 -7.69
CA LEU A 82 -2.73 -18.86 -6.42
C LEU A 82 -3.38 -20.20 -6.09
N ARG A 83 -3.26 -20.65 -4.84
CA ARG A 83 -4.04 -21.78 -4.30
C ARG A 83 -4.89 -21.31 -3.13
N GLU A 84 -6.11 -21.84 -3.02
CA GLU A 84 -7.01 -21.55 -1.89
C GLU A 84 -6.72 -22.53 -0.75
N LEU A 85 -6.46 -21.98 0.43
CA LEU A 85 -6.31 -22.75 1.65
C LEU A 85 -7.65 -22.77 2.39
N HIS A 86 -8.28 -23.94 2.45
CA HIS A 86 -9.66 -24.10 2.89
C HIS A 86 -9.87 -24.15 4.42
N ASP A 87 -8.80 -24.34 5.21
CA ASP A 87 -8.87 -24.29 6.69
C ASP A 87 -7.59 -23.71 7.33
N PRO A 88 -7.31 -22.42 7.15
CA PRO A 88 -6.07 -21.82 7.64
C PRO A 88 -6.00 -21.75 9.18
N ALA A 89 -7.06 -22.13 9.89
CA ALA A 89 -7.11 -22.20 11.35
C ALA A 89 -6.58 -23.53 11.91
N PHE A 90 -6.19 -24.49 11.05
CA PHE A 90 -5.62 -25.75 11.50
C PHE A 90 -4.30 -25.52 12.27
N PRO A 91 -4.21 -25.85 13.58
CA PRO A 91 -3.05 -25.48 14.41
C PRO A 91 -1.72 -26.07 13.92
N GLY A 92 -1.78 -27.22 13.23
CA GLY A 92 -0.59 -27.84 12.63
C GLY A 92 0.10 -26.96 11.60
N TRP A 93 -0.62 -26.00 11.00
CA TRP A 93 -0.12 -25.19 9.90
C TRP A 93 0.68 -23.96 10.32
N ALA A 94 0.65 -23.59 11.60
CA ALA A 94 1.25 -22.35 12.10
C ALA A 94 2.74 -22.20 11.72
N GLY A 95 3.51 -23.29 11.74
CA GLY A 95 4.95 -23.23 11.44
C GLY A 95 5.30 -22.97 9.98
N ALA A 96 4.45 -23.36 9.03
CA ALA A 96 4.65 -23.06 7.61
C ALA A 96 3.88 -21.79 7.19
N LEU A 97 2.71 -21.56 7.77
CA LEU A 97 1.84 -20.43 7.45
C LEU A 97 2.39 -19.13 8.03
N GLY A 98 3.01 -19.15 9.22
CA GLY A 98 3.59 -17.97 9.87
C GLY A 98 4.57 -17.20 8.98
N PRO A 99 5.66 -17.84 8.49
CA PRO A 99 6.61 -17.19 7.58
C PRO A 99 5.99 -16.71 6.26
N ALA A 100 4.97 -17.41 5.77
CA ALA A 100 4.26 -17.04 4.54
C ALA A 100 3.41 -15.78 4.73
N LEU A 101 2.72 -15.68 5.87
CA LEU A 101 2.00 -14.47 6.26
C LEU A 101 2.95 -13.31 6.52
N ASP A 102 4.08 -13.55 7.18
CA ASP A 102 5.10 -12.53 7.43
C ASP A 102 5.56 -11.86 6.13
N ARG A 103 5.74 -12.63 5.05
CA ARG A 103 6.10 -12.07 3.72
C ARG A 103 5.00 -11.17 3.15
N ALA A 104 3.75 -11.59 3.22
CA ALA A 104 2.63 -10.78 2.73
C ALA A 104 2.46 -9.50 3.56
N LEU A 105 2.49 -9.64 4.89
CA LEU A 105 2.38 -8.53 5.85
C LEU A 105 3.53 -7.54 5.69
N GLN A 106 4.75 -8.02 5.45
CA GLN A 106 5.89 -7.17 5.13
C GLN A 106 5.65 -6.38 3.84
N ALA A 107 5.29 -7.06 2.75
CA ALA A 107 5.08 -6.40 1.46
C ALA A 107 3.99 -5.31 1.50
N MET A 108 2.91 -5.55 2.25
CA MET A 108 1.86 -4.54 2.46
C MET A 108 2.33 -3.40 3.37
N SER A 109 3.09 -3.70 4.43
CA SER A 109 3.63 -2.69 5.32
C SER A 109 4.65 -1.79 4.61
N ASP A 110 5.55 -2.36 3.81
CA ASP A 110 6.55 -1.62 3.03
C ASP A 110 5.91 -0.60 2.08
N ARG A 111 4.77 -0.97 1.47
CA ARG A 111 4.03 -0.04 0.61
C ARG A 111 3.34 1.05 1.41
N ALA A 112 2.64 0.70 2.49
CA ALA A 112 1.82 1.64 3.25
C ALA A 112 2.68 2.60 4.09
N ARG A 113 3.82 2.12 4.58
CA ARG A 113 4.66 2.82 5.55
C ARG A 113 6.13 2.50 5.27
N PRO A 114 6.75 3.10 4.24
CA PRO A 114 8.19 2.93 3.99
C PRO A 114 9.00 3.50 5.15
N ALA A 115 9.36 2.63 6.10
CA ALA A 115 9.98 3.02 7.35
C ALA A 115 11.50 2.94 7.25
N HIS A 116 12.17 4.04 7.61
CA HIS A 116 13.61 4.04 7.86
C HIS A 116 13.82 4.30 9.34
N PRO A 117 14.37 3.34 10.10
CA PRO A 117 14.59 3.53 11.51
C PRO A 117 15.66 4.62 11.75
N PRO A 118 15.54 5.42 12.83
CA PRO A 118 16.59 6.36 13.22
C PRO A 118 17.95 5.66 13.35
N ARG A 119 19.05 6.35 13.03
CA ARG A 119 20.40 5.77 13.01
C ARG A 119 20.82 5.06 14.30
N HIS A 120 20.28 5.50 15.44
CA HIS A 120 20.60 4.97 16.77
C HIS A 120 19.48 4.08 17.34
N SER A 121 18.60 3.54 16.49
CA SER A 121 17.56 2.63 16.96
C SER A 121 18.16 1.33 17.45
N GLU A 122 17.74 0.88 18.63
CA GLU A 122 18.13 -0.41 19.18
C GLU A 122 17.21 -1.51 18.66
N PRO A 123 17.67 -2.76 18.51
CA PRO A 123 16.78 -3.86 18.14
C PRO A 123 15.78 -4.15 19.26
N LEU A 124 14.52 -4.35 18.91
CA LEU A 124 13.47 -4.76 19.84
C LEU A 124 13.76 -6.18 20.37
N ARG A 125 13.78 -6.35 21.70
CA ARG A 125 14.05 -7.62 22.40
C ARG A 125 12.90 -8.03 23.30
N PRO A 126 12.67 -9.34 23.55
CA PRO A 126 11.57 -9.78 24.41
C PRO A 126 11.72 -9.18 25.80
N GLY A 127 10.64 -8.66 26.37
CA GLY A 127 10.66 -8.05 27.71
C GLY A 127 11.43 -6.73 27.78
N ALA A 128 11.75 -6.11 26.63
CA ALA A 128 12.39 -4.80 26.61
C ALA A 128 11.51 -3.77 27.33
N LEU A 129 12.14 -2.98 28.19
CA LEU A 129 11.55 -1.76 28.71
C LEU A 129 11.79 -0.66 27.66
N ALA A 130 10.72 -0.15 27.07
CA ALA A 130 10.81 1.02 26.22
C ALA A 130 10.66 2.27 27.06
N SER A 131 11.61 3.18 26.93
CA SER A 131 11.55 4.54 27.49
C SER A 131 11.58 5.55 26.35
N GLY A 132 11.01 6.74 26.55
CA GLY A 132 10.93 7.76 25.50
C GLY A 132 12.26 8.33 24.99
N ARG A 133 13.38 7.81 25.50
CA ARG A 133 14.74 8.20 25.14
C ARG A 133 15.28 7.47 23.91
N SER A 134 14.83 6.25 23.64
CA SER A 134 15.39 5.40 22.56
C SER A 134 14.31 4.87 21.63
N ALA A 135 14.61 4.85 20.33
CA ALA A 135 13.79 4.17 19.34
C ALA A 135 14.14 2.67 19.33
N LEU A 136 13.12 1.81 19.32
CA LEU A 136 13.29 0.36 19.21
C LEU A 136 12.80 -0.10 17.83
N CYS A 137 13.61 -0.88 17.12
CA CYS A 137 13.36 -1.29 15.74
C CYS A 137 13.10 -2.80 15.65
N ALA A 138 12.08 -3.16 14.88
CA ALA A 138 11.76 -4.55 14.56
C ALA A 138 12.69 -5.08 13.46
N ARG A 139 13.35 -6.21 13.76
CA ARG A 139 14.23 -6.92 12.82
C ARG A 139 13.53 -8.05 12.05
N ARG A 140 12.30 -8.35 12.44
CA ARG A 140 11.39 -9.33 11.85
C ARG A 140 9.96 -8.86 12.10
N PRO A 141 8.95 -9.32 11.35
CA PRO A 141 7.56 -9.03 11.65
C PRO A 141 7.19 -9.52 13.06
N LEU A 142 6.59 -8.65 13.86
CA LEU A 142 6.26 -8.91 15.26
C LEU A 142 4.93 -8.26 15.64
N TRP A 143 4.17 -8.94 16.49
CA TRP A 143 2.92 -8.44 17.05
C TRP A 143 3.17 -7.89 18.44
N LEU A 144 3.22 -6.57 18.55
CA LEU A 144 3.53 -5.84 19.78
C LEU A 144 2.28 -5.55 20.61
N ARG A 145 2.39 -5.76 21.92
CA ARG A 145 1.46 -5.27 22.96
C ARG A 145 2.26 -4.50 24.00
N ALA A 146 1.71 -3.41 24.50
CA ALA A 146 2.40 -2.57 25.48
C ALA A 146 1.44 -2.10 26.57
N GLY A 147 1.90 -2.15 27.82
CA GLY A 147 1.19 -1.55 28.95
C GLY A 147 1.37 -0.03 29.02
N GLY A 148 1.24 0.69 27.90
CA GLY A 148 1.54 2.11 27.81
C GLY A 148 1.35 2.69 26.40
N ARG A 149 1.83 3.93 26.21
CA ARG A 149 1.69 4.69 24.96
C ARG A 149 3.01 4.73 24.20
N PHE A 150 2.95 4.53 22.89
CA PHE A 150 4.11 4.63 22.02
C PHE A 150 3.71 5.07 20.61
N ARG A 151 4.64 5.64 19.85
CA ARG A 151 4.46 5.95 18.44
C ARG A 151 5.10 4.89 17.58
N VAL A 152 4.47 4.53 16.48
CA VAL A 152 5.06 3.69 15.42
C VAL A 152 5.52 4.60 14.29
N ASN A 153 6.77 4.46 13.87
CA ASN A 153 7.39 5.21 12.76
C ASN A 153 7.22 6.74 12.87
N GLY A 154 7.16 7.28 14.09
CA GLY A 154 6.95 8.71 14.34
C GLY A 154 5.53 9.23 14.05
N GLY A 155 4.59 8.34 13.73
CA GLY A 155 3.19 8.68 13.51
C GLY A 155 2.42 8.95 14.80
N ASP A 156 1.12 8.68 14.76
CA ASP A 156 0.23 8.91 15.90
C ASP A 156 0.56 8.02 17.10
N VAL A 157 0.16 8.50 18.28
CA VAL A 157 0.32 7.76 19.53
C VAL A 157 -0.64 6.58 19.53
N VAL A 158 -0.07 5.39 19.69
CA VAL A 158 -0.76 4.12 19.77
C VAL A 158 -0.76 3.63 21.22
N THR A 159 -1.92 3.24 21.70
CA THR A 159 -2.09 2.52 22.97
C THR A 159 -2.39 1.06 22.64
N ALA A 160 -1.35 0.21 22.61
CA ALA A 160 -1.54 -1.21 22.32
C ALA A 160 -1.95 -1.98 23.58
N GLY A 161 -3.19 -1.78 24.01
CA GLY A 161 -3.79 -2.50 25.13
C GLY A 161 -4.04 -3.98 24.81
N ARG A 162 -5.31 -4.35 24.58
CA ARG A 162 -5.64 -5.74 24.20
C ARG A 162 -5.19 -6.08 22.78
N ASP A 163 -5.27 -5.12 21.86
CA ASP A 163 -5.01 -5.36 20.45
C ASP A 163 -3.52 -5.29 20.14
N ALA A 164 -3.01 -6.30 19.43
CA ALA A 164 -1.63 -6.33 19.01
C ALA A 164 -1.41 -5.48 17.75
N VAL A 165 -0.32 -4.73 17.74
CA VAL A 165 0.12 -3.89 16.62
C VAL A 165 1.21 -4.63 15.87
N LEU A 166 1.04 -4.82 14.57
CA LEU A 166 2.12 -5.35 13.74
C LEU A 166 3.22 -4.29 13.59
N LEU A 167 4.46 -4.71 13.86
CA LEU A 167 5.68 -4.05 13.43
C LEU A 167 6.34 -4.91 12.35
N ALA A 168 6.43 -4.38 11.14
CA ALA A 168 7.16 -4.98 10.03
C ALA A 168 8.68 -4.79 10.22
N VAL A 169 9.49 -5.46 9.40
CA VAL A 169 10.93 -5.22 9.36
C VAL A 169 11.20 -3.76 9.00
N GLY A 170 12.04 -3.10 9.79
CA GLY A 170 12.37 -1.69 9.61
C GLY A 170 11.43 -0.74 10.33
N ASP A 171 10.24 -1.21 10.77
CA ASP A 171 9.39 -0.44 11.65
C ASP A 171 10.10 -0.19 12.99
N TRP A 172 9.87 0.98 13.54
CA TRP A 172 10.40 1.36 14.83
C TRP A 172 9.32 2.00 15.70
N ILE A 173 9.54 1.93 16.99
CA ILE A 173 8.68 2.55 17.98
C ILE A 173 9.47 3.47 18.89
N ARG A 174 8.77 4.45 19.45
CA ARG A 174 9.28 5.28 20.54
C ARG A 174 8.19 5.40 21.59
N ALA A 175 8.51 5.03 22.82
CA ALA A 175 7.57 5.15 23.92
C ALA A 175 7.36 6.62 24.29
N GLU A 176 6.15 6.98 24.73
CA GLU A 176 5.89 8.30 25.34
C GLU A 176 6.20 8.25 26.85
N ASP A 177 5.90 7.10 27.47
CA ASP A 177 6.11 6.82 28.89
C ASP A 177 6.83 5.47 29.04
N ASP A 178 7.51 5.23 30.16
CA ASP A 178 8.16 3.93 30.42
C ASP A 178 7.13 2.80 30.37
N CYS A 179 7.33 1.85 29.45
CA CYS A 179 6.40 0.76 29.23
C CYS A 179 7.10 -0.57 28.93
N VAL A 180 6.51 -1.64 29.46
CA VAL A 180 6.98 -3.01 29.19
C VAL A 180 6.37 -3.49 27.88
N LEU A 181 7.24 -3.92 26.98
CA LEU A 181 6.88 -4.42 25.67
C LEU A 181 6.81 -5.94 25.66
N ASN A 182 5.66 -6.47 25.25
CA ASN A 182 5.46 -7.88 24.99
C ASN A 182 5.23 -8.07 23.50
N PHE A 183 5.92 -9.01 22.88
CA PHE A 183 5.65 -9.34 21.49
C PHE A 183 5.41 -10.82 21.28
N ARG A 184 4.74 -11.11 20.17
CA ARG A 184 4.48 -12.45 19.65
C ARG A 184 4.95 -12.52 18.20
N THR A 185 5.44 -13.68 17.79
CA THR A 185 5.62 -13.94 16.36
C THR A 185 4.26 -14.18 15.70
N THR A 186 4.18 -14.06 14.38
CA THR A 186 2.95 -14.41 13.65
C THR A 186 2.55 -15.87 13.90
N GLU A 187 3.53 -16.77 14.00
CA GLU A 187 3.28 -18.16 14.39
C GLU A 187 2.62 -18.29 15.78
N ASP A 188 3.09 -17.53 16.78
CA ASP A 188 2.47 -17.54 18.12
C ASP A 188 1.04 -17.01 18.09
N VAL A 189 0.77 -16.00 17.25
CA VAL A 189 -0.58 -15.47 17.04
C VAL A 189 -1.48 -16.51 16.39
N LEU A 190 -0.99 -17.23 15.38
CA LEU A 190 -1.72 -18.31 14.71
C LEU A 190 -2.06 -19.46 15.67
N ARG A 191 -1.09 -19.91 16.47
CA ARG A 191 -1.31 -20.97 17.48
C ARG A 191 -2.35 -20.56 18.52
N ALA A 192 -2.47 -19.27 18.80
CA ALA A 192 -3.48 -18.72 19.70
C ALA A 192 -4.85 -18.48 19.00
N GLY A 193 -5.02 -18.89 17.73
CA GLY A 193 -6.25 -18.72 16.96
C GLY A 193 -6.46 -17.30 16.41
N GLY A 194 -5.45 -16.42 16.44
CA GLY A 194 -5.58 -15.00 16.10
C GLY A 194 -5.60 -14.65 14.61
N LEU A 195 -5.79 -15.63 13.72
CA LEU A 195 -5.75 -15.40 12.27
C LEU A 195 -6.85 -14.43 11.81
N THR A 196 -8.10 -14.68 12.19
CA THR A 196 -9.23 -13.87 11.71
C THR A 196 -9.29 -12.52 12.44
N ASP A 197 -9.14 -12.53 13.76
CA ASP A 197 -9.39 -11.35 14.59
C ASP A 197 -8.24 -10.33 14.55
N VAL A 198 -7.00 -10.81 14.68
CA VAL A 198 -5.83 -9.92 14.80
C VAL A 198 -5.19 -9.68 13.44
N ILE A 199 -4.89 -10.75 12.69
CA ILE A 199 -4.22 -10.64 11.39
C ILE A 199 -5.20 -10.07 10.36
N GLY A 200 -6.41 -10.63 10.25
CA GLY A 200 -7.45 -10.14 9.34
C GLY A 200 -7.84 -8.67 9.60
N GLY A 201 -7.99 -8.27 10.86
CA GLY A 201 -8.26 -6.88 11.23
C GLY A 201 -7.11 -5.92 10.91
N HIS A 202 -5.86 -6.35 11.06
CA HIS A 202 -4.71 -5.55 10.65
C HIS A 202 -4.62 -5.39 9.13
N LEU A 203 -4.89 -6.46 8.38
CA LEU A 203 -4.94 -6.41 6.91
C LEU A 203 -6.03 -5.47 6.41
N THR A 204 -7.20 -5.47 7.04
CA THR A 204 -8.24 -4.48 6.77
C THR A 204 -7.71 -3.07 6.95
N ARG A 205 -6.97 -2.78 8.03
CA ARG A 205 -6.40 -1.45 8.28
C ARG A 205 -5.31 -1.07 7.27
N LEU A 206 -4.41 -2.00 6.93
CA LEU A 206 -3.37 -1.75 5.91
C LEU A 206 -3.97 -1.54 4.53
N ALA A 207 -4.95 -2.37 4.16
CA ALA A 207 -5.70 -2.18 2.93
C ALA A 207 -6.39 -0.83 2.93
N GLY A 208 -7.09 -0.47 4.02
CA GLY A 208 -7.70 0.85 4.25
C GLY A 208 -6.73 2.01 4.06
N ALA A 209 -5.55 1.96 4.69
CA ALA A 209 -4.55 3.01 4.52
C ALA A 209 -4.05 3.13 3.07
N ALA A 210 -3.82 2.00 2.39
CA ALA A 210 -3.45 2.00 0.98
C ALA A 210 -4.57 2.53 0.08
N VAL A 211 -5.84 2.33 0.47
CA VAL A 211 -7.02 2.91 -0.19
C VAL A 211 -6.99 4.43 -0.10
N ASP A 212 -6.87 4.95 1.12
CA ASP A 212 -6.91 6.38 1.38
C ASP A 212 -5.78 7.11 0.64
N GLU A 213 -4.58 6.51 0.63
CA GLU A 213 -3.44 7.03 -0.12
C GLU A 213 -3.70 7.04 -1.63
N ALA A 214 -4.24 5.94 -2.17
CA ALA A 214 -4.55 5.83 -3.59
C ALA A 214 -5.68 6.79 -4.02
N GLY A 215 -6.68 7.00 -3.16
CA GLY A 215 -7.71 8.03 -3.37
C GLY A 215 -7.10 9.43 -3.45
N ALA A 216 -6.20 9.76 -2.53
CA ALA A 216 -5.47 11.04 -2.55
C ALA A 216 -4.54 11.18 -3.78
N ASP A 217 -3.96 10.08 -4.29
CA ASP A 217 -3.18 10.07 -5.54
C ASP A 217 -4.08 10.31 -6.76
N ASP A 218 -5.25 9.67 -6.83
CA ASP A 218 -6.22 9.85 -7.91
C ASP A 218 -6.75 11.30 -7.94
N GLU A 219 -7.07 11.88 -6.78
CA GLU A 219 -7.46 13.30 -6.68
C GLU A 219 -6.35 14.23 -7.20
N ARG A 220 -5.10 13.98 -6.80
CA ARG A 220 -3.94 14.74 -7.29
C ARG A 220 -3.77 14.61 -8.80
N LEU A 221 -3.93 13.40 -9.35
CA LEU A 221 -3.85 13.15 -10.80
C LEU A 221 -4.97 13.88 -11.55
N LEU A 222 -6.21 13.80 -11.08
CA LEU A 222 -7.35 14.47 -11.69
C LEU A 222 -7.21 15.99 -11.65
N ALA A 223 -6.74 16.54 -10.53
CA ALA A 223 -6.43 17.96 -10.40
C ALA A 223 -5.34 18.39 -11.40
N ALA A 224 -4.25 17.63 -11.52
CA ALA A 224 -3.18 17.90 -12.49
C ALA A 224 -3.68 17.83 -13.95
N LEU A 225 -4.55 16.87 -14.28
CA LEU A 225 -5.16 16.78 -15.61
C LEU A 225 -6.11 17.95 -15.90
N ALA A 226 -6.90 18.37 -14.93
CA ALA A 226 -7.78 19.53 -15.06
C ALA A 226 -6.98 20.81 -15.31
N GLU A 227 -5.88 21.00 -14.57
CA GLU A 227 -5.01 22.15 -14.74
C GLU A 227 -4.32 22.15 -16.10
N ARG A 228 -3.80 20.99 -16.54
CA ARG A 228 -3.25 20.83 -17.89
C ARG A 228 -4.27 21.16 -18.98
N ARG A 229 -5.53 20.77 -18.82
CA ARG A 229 -6.62 21.11 -19.77
C ARG A 229 -6.93 22.60 -19.77
N ARG A 230 -6.85 23.30 -18.63
CA ARG A 230 -7.00 24.77 -18.57
C ARG A 230 -5.84 25.44 -19.31
N ALA A 231 -4.60 25.06 -19.01
CA ALA A 231 -3.41 25.59 -19.67
C ALA A 231 -3.46 25.38 -21.19
N HIS A 232 -3.85 24.19 -21.66
CA HIS A 232 -3.97 23.90 -23.09
C HIS A 232 -5.06 24.76 -23.76
N ARG A 233 -6.23 24.92 -23.14
CA ARG A 233 -7.29 25.80 -23.65
C ARG A 233 -6.82 27.26 -23.73
N SER A 234 -6.11 27.75 -22.73
CA SER A 234 -5.55 29.10 -22.73
C SER A 234 -4.51 29.29 -23.83
N ALA A 235 -3.65 28.29 -24.06
CA ALA A 235 -2.66 28.31 -25.15
C ALA A 235 -3.34 28.30 -26.53
N ILE A 236 -4.32 27.42 -26.75
CA ILE A 236 -5.11 27.39 -28.00
C ILE A 236 -5.80 28.74 -28.24
N ALA A 237 -6.44 29.30 -27.21
CA ALA A 237 -7.11 30.60 -27.32
C ALA A 237 -6.13 31.75 -27.58
N ALA A 238 -4.91 31.71 -27.03
CA ALA A 238 -3.86 32.69 -27.32
C ALA A 238 -3.38 32.57 -28.77
N THR A 239 -3.12 31.35 -29.25
CA THR A 239 -2.70 31.08 -30.63
C THR A 239 -3.79 31.47 -31.63
N ALA A 240 -5.05 31.13 -31.37
CA ALA A 240 -6.18 31.51 -32.21
C ALA A 240 -6.35 33.04 -32.28
N ARG A 241 -6.19 33.75 -31.15
CA ARG A 241 -6.22 35.23 -31.13
C ARG A 241 -5.07 35.84 -31.95
N ARG A 242 -3.86 35.28 -31.86
CA ARG A 242 -2.73 35.72 -32.69
C ARG A 242 -3.00 35.49 -34.18
N ALA A 243 -3.43 34.29 -34.56
CA ALA A 243 -3.75 33.96 -35.94
C ALA A 243 -4.88 34.85 -36.52
N LEU A 244 -5.94 35.11 -35.75
CA LEU A 244 -7.01 36.02 -36.17
C LEU A 244 -6.55 37.49 -36.26
N GLY A 245 -5.65 37.92 -35.38
CA GLY A 245 -5.00 39.23 -35.44
C GLY A 245 -4.11 39.39 -36.68
N GLU A 246 -3.36 38.35 -37.04
CA GLU A 246 -2.53 38.29 -38.25
C GLU A 246 -3.37 38.27 -39.55
N LEU A 247 -4.58 37.69 -39.50
CA LEU A 247 -5.54 37.69 -40.60
C LEU A 247 -6.37 38.98 -40.71
N GLY A 248 -6.15 39.97 -39.82
CA GLY A 248 -6.78 41.29 -39.91
C GLY A 248 -8.27 41.36 -39.53
N LEU A 249 -8.80 40.34 -38.84
CA LEU A 249 -10.25 40.19 -38.57
C LEU A 249 -10.69 40.55 -37.13
N GLY A 250 -9.87 41.27 -36.35
CA GLY A 250 -10.23 41.75 -35.00
C GLY A 250 -9.92 43.25 -34.80
N PRO A 251 -10.64 43.96 -33.92
CA PRO A 251 -10.50 45.41 -33.77
C PRO A 251 -9.09 45.74 -33.29
N ARG A 252 -8.44 46.66 -34.01
CA ARG A 252 -7.11 47.20 -33.70
C ARG A 252 -7.09 47.77 -32.27
N THR A 253 -6.68 46.97 -31.29
CA THR A 253 -6.11 47.50 -30.05
C THR A 253 -4.61 47.73 -30.28
N GLY A 254 -4.13 48.88 -29.79
CA GLY A 254 -2.89 49.54 -30.18
C GLY A 254 -1.57 48.75 -29.96
N PRO A 255 -0.44 49.40 -30.24
CA PRO A 255 0.83 48.74 -30.50
C PRO A 255 1.34 47.98 -29.28
N VAL A 256 1.50 46.66 -29.44
CA VAL A 256 2.29 45.83 -28.52
C VAL A 256 3.73 45.89 -28.99
N ASP A 257 4.59 46.34 -28.08
CA ASP A 257 6.03 46.44 -28.23
C ASP A 257 6.63 45.10 -28.69
N GLN A 258 7.28 45.12 -29.84
CA GLN A 258 7.85 43.94 -30.50
C GLN A 258 9.17 43.55 -29.81
N SER A 259 9.09 42.79 -28.71
CA SER A 259 10.18 41.91 -28.30
C SER A 259 9.90 40.52 -28.86
N GLY A 260 10.19 40.37 -30.16
CA GLY A 260 10.02 39.12 -30.90
C GLY A 260 10.97 38.03 -30.42
N GLY A 261 10.42 37.00 -29.76
CA GLY A 261 11.04 35.68 -29.74
C GLY A 261 10.71 34.97 -31.05
N GLU A 262 11.73 34.46 -31.75
CA GLU A 262 11.52 33.77 -33.02
C GLU A 262 10.51 32.61 -32.86
N PRO A 263 9.68 32.31 -33.89
CA PRO A 263 8.71 31.21 -33.87
C PRO A 263 9.31 29.84 -33.47
N ARG A 264 10.63 29.67 -33.68
CA ARG A 264 11.38 28.48 -33.29
C ARG A 264 11.49 28.29 -31.77
N ASP A 265 11.51 29.37 -30.99
CA ASP A 265 11.64 29.30 -29.53
C ASP A 265 10.32 28.86 -28.87
N VAL A 266 9.18 29.26 -29.44
CA VAL A 266 7.86 28.80 -29.03
C VAL A 266 7.67 27.31 -29.35
N LEU A 267 8.11 26.87 -30.52
CA LEU A 267 8.05 25.45 -30.91
C LEU A 267 8.93 24.56 -30.02
N ARG A 268 10.10 25.03 -29.59
CA ARG A 268 10.96 24.32 -28.61
C ARG A 268 10.33 24.23 -27.23
N ALA A 269 9.68 25.29 -26.76
CA ALA A 269 9.02 25.31 -25.45
C ALA A 269 7.80 24.36 -25.39
N VAL A 270 7.07 24.20 -26.50
CA VAL A 270 5.86 23.35 -26.56
C VAL A 270 6.18 21.88 -26.81
N THR A 271 7.22 21.58 -27.60
CA THR A 271 7.51 20.20 -28.03
C THR A 271 8.63 19.51 -27.24
N GLY A 272 9.42 20.25 -26.46
CA GLY A 272 10.55 19.70 -25.69
C GLY A 272 11.69 19.12 -26.55
N TRP A 273 11.65 19.34 -27.87
CA TRP A 273 12.58 18.74 -28.81
C TRP A 273 13.92 19.50 -28.80
N ARG A 274 14.97 18.87 -28.26
CA ARG A 274 16.36 19.32 -28.38
C ARG A 274 17.09 18.41 -29.37
N ARG A 275 17.74 19.00 -30.37
CA ARG A 275 18.86 18.37 -31.08
C ARG A 275 20.14 18.72 -30.35
#